data_AF-A0A1W1X4A9-F1
#
_entry.id   AF-A0A1W1X4A9-F1
#
_cell.length_a   1.000
_cell.length_b   1.000
_cell.length_c   1.000
_cell.angle_alpha   90.00
_cell.angle_beta   90.00
_cell.angle_gamma   90.00
#
_symmetry.space_group_name_H-M   'P 1'
#
loop_
_entity.id
_entity.type
_entity.pdbx_description
1 polymer ?
#
loop_
_entity_poly.entity_id
_entity_poly.type
_entity_poly.pdbx_seq_one_letter_code
_entity_poly.pdbx_strand_id
1 'polypeptide(L)'
;MQHYFSLAKGLAGAMVLTAAATAHAASYPAWSADTTYTGGETVSFNGNNYQAQWWTRGDSPATASGPVGSGKVWLLLGAATGTPTATPQPAATPTTKPTSAPVATPVATLAPTRVSTPTPGPAASGYPAWDANTIYDVAGTRVSYNGAIYQNKWWTRGDNPAQAGAYGVWQLVSTAVTPAPTAIPTAAPTATPRPTSTPVPTLAPTPVATPKPTATPAPTATPVPSPQPTATPVPSADSCDNAAIVTAVTSSAGVARIGSVYSSTLYDPSNETTGNNTHQPQKITVKVTRAGAALAGCKVKWTPVNGNDSGWVFPLADKTDSNGQVSAWWTAGKASLQTVQASVQHQDGSSSQTEITGQAYPHSTRANSIHFNWSSPVWDRFSVDVTPQSWAPTTYYSAINFPGGYTGIQTSQVLFSLWDVNGVSPVVLNKGIATCSNFGGEGTGIKCYAPITPQVNVTYRFELEVAPTSDGRTDYTLYFTDMSVGTRTLFATMRYQTSVTPSGASAFVEDWSEAKASCLANSARTAYFHNVKYRNKSTGVTTEIRKGYGDAVYNQWHNEICANYAFTAENGKFKLSTGGEVVGTPLNLPGGATSVNVSLD
;
A
#
# COMPACT_ATOMS: atom_id res chain seq x y z
N MET A 1 21.88 -23.75 -53.28
CA MET A 1 23.19 -23.09 -53.51
C MET A 1 22.90 -21.85 -54.34
N GLN A 2 22.88 -20.68 -53.68
CA GLN A 2 23.89 -19.62 -53.80
C GLN A 2 23.83 -18.92 -55.17
N HIS A 3 23.78 -17.60 -55.34
CA HIS A 3 23.85 -16.46 -54.42
C HIS A 3 23.66 -15.16 -55.24
N TYR A 4 23.18 -14.11 -54.57
CA TYR A 4 23.40 -12.66 -54.81
C TYR A 4 23.12 -12.05 -56.20
N PHE A 5 22.02 -11.29 -56.30
CA PHE A 5 21.94 -10.10 -57.16
C PHE A 5 22.08 -8.84 -56.30
N SER A 6 22.99 -7.97 -56.76
CA SER A 6 23.41 -6.72 -56.17
C SER A 6 22.83 -5.54 -56.95
N LEU A 7 22.52 -4.47 -56.22
CA LEU A 7 22.39 -3.06 -56.60
C LEU A 7 21.55 -2.69 -57.86
N ALA A 8 20.39 -2.09 -57.61
CA ALA A 8 19.84 -1.03 -58.45
C ALA A 8 19.67 0.25 -57.62
N LYS A 9 20.45 1.29 -57.98
CA LYS A 9 20.27 2.66 -57.52
C LYS A 9 18.98 3.22 -58.13
N GLY A 10 18.09 3.76 -57.31
CA GLY A 10 16.87 4.42 -57.74
C GLY A 10 16.53 5.58 -56.82
N LEU A 11 16.80 6.79 -57.32
CA LEU A 11 16.36 8.13 -56.92
C LEU A 11 15.68 8.32 -55.55
N ALA A 12 16.34 9.10 -54.69
CA ALA A 12 15.72 9.82 -53.59
C ALA A 12 14.76 10.89 -54.15
N GLY A 13 13.50 10.52 -54.33
CA GLY A 13 12.40 11.48 -54.43
C GLY A 13 12.01 11.92 -53.03
N ALA A 14 12.49 13.09 -52.61
CA ALA A 14 11.97 13.77 -51.44
C ALA A 14 10.50 14.09 -51.67
N MET A 15 9.61 13.25 -51.14
CA MET A 15 8.19 13.57 -51.06
C MET A 15 8.03 14.62 -49.96
N VAL A 16 8.11 15.88 -50.37
CA VAL A 16 7.71 17.02 -49.55
C VAL A 16 6.22 16.86 -49.31
N LEU A 17 5.86 16.31 -48.15
CA LEU A 17 4.53 16.50 -47.60
C LEU A 17 4.44 17.99 -47.27
N THR A 18 3.83 18.76 -48.17
CA THR A 18 3.26 20.06 -47.83
C THR A 18 2.10 19.81 -46.87
N ALA A 19 2.42 19.68 -45.59
CA ALA A 19 1.45 20.03 -44.57
C ALA A 19 1.10 21.48 -44.83
N ALA A 20 -0.12 21.74 -45.30
CA ALA A 20 -0.71 23.05 -45.20
C ALA A 20 -0.81 23.34 -43.70
N ALA A 21 0.24 23.95 -43.15
CA ALA A 21 0.16 24.64 -41.89
C ALA A 21 -0.89 25.72 -42.09
N THR A 22 -2.12 25.47 -41.63
CA THR A 22 -3.02 26.57 -41.29
C THR A 22 -2.24 27.45 -40.34
N ALA A 23 -1.85 28.62 -40.84
CA ALA A 23 -1.17 29.64 -40.07
C ALA A 23 -2.01 29.94 -38.83
N HIS A 24 -1.53 29.56 -37.65
CA HIS A 24 -2.06 30.08 -36.38
C HIS A 24 -1.53 31.51 -36.21
N ALA A 25 -1.97 32.39 -37.10
CA ALA A 25 -1.52 33.79 -37.20
C ALA A 25 -2.29 34.72 -36.24
N ALA A 26 -2.94 34.19 -35.21
CA ALA A 26 -3.63 34.97 -34.19
C ALA A 26 -2.98 34.74 -32.82
N SER A 27 -2.84 35.81 -32.05
CA SER A 27 -2.49 35.74 -30.63
C SER A 27 -3.64 35.15 -29.81
N TYR A 28 -3.30 34.31 -28.85
CA TYR A 28 -4.20 33.78 -27.82
C TYR A 28 -4.20 34.71 -26.59
N PRO A 29 -5.08 34.48 -25.59
CA PRO A 29 -5.00 35.19 -24.32
C PRO A 29 -3.60 35.11 -23.71
N ALA A 30 -3.16 36.20 -23.08
CA ALA A 30 -1.84 36.25 -22.44
C ALA A 30 -1.78 35.24 -21.29
N TRP A 31 -0.68 34.49 -21.21
CA TRP A 31 -0.45 33.60 -20.07
C TRP A 31 -0.31 34.40 -18.78
N SER A 32 -1.08 34.00 -17.77
CA SER A 32 -0.97 34.42 -16.37
C SER A 32 -0.56 33.25 -15.48
N ALA A 33 0.36 33.51 -14.55
CA ALA A 33 0.80 32.54 -13.55
C ALA A 33 -0.31 32.16 -12.55
N ASP A 34 -1.27 33.05 -12.34
CA ASP A 34 -2.37 32.85 -11.39
C ASP A 34 -3.55 32.08 -11.99
N THR A 35 -3.59 31.96 -13.32
CA THR A 35 -4.64 31.25 -14.06
C THR A 35 -4.30 29.76 -14.15
N THR A 36 -5.32 28.92 -13.98
CA THR A 36 -5.20 27.48 -14.19
C THR A 36 -5.52 27.15 -15.64
N TYR A 37 -4.71 26.30 -16.27
CA TYR A 37 -4.94 25.81 -17.62
C TYR A 37 -5.10 24.30 -17.62
N THR A 38 -6.03 23.78 -18.42
CA THR A 38 -6.30 22.35 -18.61
C THR A 38 -5.83 21.89 -19.99
N GLY A 39 -5.64 20.57 -20.15
CA GLY A 39 -5.10 20.00 -21.39
C GLY A 39 -5.89 20.44 -22.63
N GLY A 40 -5.19 21.05 -23.58
CA GLY A 40 -5.76 21.57 -24.82
C GLY A 40 -5.86 23.10 -24.88
N GLU A 41 -5.84 23.81 -23.75
CA GLU A 41 -5.99 25.27 -23.71
C GLU A 41 -4.75 26.01 -24.22
N THR A 42 -4.95 27.15 -24.89
CA THR A 42 -3.87 27.90 -25.56
C THR A 42 -3.65 29.29 -24.98
N VAL A 43 -2.38 29.71 -24.96
CA VAL A 43 -1.95 31.02 -24.45
C VAL A 43 -0.85 31.62 -25.30
N SER A 44 -0.70 32.94 -25.26
CA SER A 44 0.47 33.64 -25.79
C SER A 44 1.39 34.10 -24.66
N PHE A 45 2.68 33.80 -24.75
CA PHE A 45 3.71 34.24 -23.81
C PHE A 45 5.03 34.52 -24.53
N ASN A 46 5.67 35.66 -24.25
CA ASN A 46 6.94 36.07 -24.88
C ASN A 46 6.97 35.91 -26.42
N GLY A 47 5.91 36.36 -27.10
CA GLY A 47 5.82 36.35 -28.57
C GLY A 47 5.57 34.97 -29.19
N ASN A 48 5.26 33.95 -28.39
CA ASN A 48 4.97 32.59 -28.85
C ASN A 48 3.61 32.10 -28.35
N ASN A 49 2.98 31.25 -29.13
CA ASN A 49 1.75 30.53 -28.79
C ASN A 49 2.09 29.16 -28.20
N TYR A 50 1.39 28.77 -27.14
CA TYR A 50 1.56 27.49 -26.45
C TYR A 50 0.22 26.82 -26.21
N GLN A 51 0.25 25.50 -26.09
CA GLN A 51 -0.90 24.67 -25.69
C GLN A 51 -0.56 23.89 -24.42
N ALA A 52 -1.42 23.91 -23.42
CA ALA A 52 -1.28 23.08 -22.23
C ALA A 52 -1.42 21.61 -22.61
N GLN A 53 -0.44 20.77 -22.27
CA GLN A 53 -0.49 19.33 -22.54
C GLN A 53 -1.34 18.60 -21.50
N TRP A 54 -1.44 19.15 -20.29
CA TRP A 54 -2.30 18.72 -19.17
C TRP A 54 -2.48 19.88 -18.18
N TRP A 55 -3.09 19.63 -17.03
CA TRP A 55 -3.35 20.64 -16.01
C TRP A 55 -2.07 21.35 -15.53
N THR A 56 -2.07 22.69 -15.49
CA THR A 56 -0.96 23.51 -14.98
C THR A 56 -1.44 24.84 -14.39
N ARG A 57 -0.74 25.34 -13.37
CA ARG A 57 -0.88 26.70 -12.82
C ARG A 57 0.50 27.19 -12.36
N GLY A 58 0.93 28.33 -12.87
CA GLY A 58 2.22 28.93 -12.52
C GLY A 58 3.44 28.43 -13.29
N ASP A 59 3.37 27.29 -14.00
CA ASP A 59 4.47 26.84 -14.85
C ASP A 59 4.60 27.75 -16.08
N SER A 60 5.74 28.39 -16.25
CA SER A 60 5.98 29.32 -17.36
C SER A 60 6.08 28.57 -18.70
N PRO A 61 5.32 28.98 -19.74
CA PRO A 61 5.43 28.37 -21.07
C PRO A 61 6.84 28.44 -21.68
N ALA A 62 7.65 29.43 -21.30
CA ALA A 62 9.00 29.58 -21.81
C ALA A 62 10.00 28.55 -21.24
N THR A 63 9.79 28.04 -20.03
CA THR A 63 10.73 27.11 -19.35
C THR A 63 10.17 25.70 -19.17
N ALA A 64 8.85 25.56 -19.25
CA ALA A 64 8.14 24.30 -19.09
C ALA A 64 7.48 23.83 -20.40
N SER A 65 8.06 24.16 -21.57
CA SER A 65 7.62 23.66 -22.87
C SER A 65 8.54 22.59 -23.45
N GLY A 66 7.96 21.66 -24.22
CA GLY A 66 8.67 20.59 -24.92
C GLY A 66 7.76 19.80 -25.88
N PRO A 67 8.31 18.93 -26.73
CA PRO A 67 7.50 18.11 -27.63
C PRO A 67 6.61 17.15 -26.85
N VAL A 68 5.56 16.63 -27.49
CA VAL A 68 4.66 15.63 -26.89
C VAL A 68 5.49 14.43 -26.41
N GLY A 69 5.29 14.02 -25.14
CA GLY A 69 6.05 12.93 -24.51
C GLY A 69 7.32 13.37 -23.76
N SER A 70 7.68 14.66 -23.77
CA SER A 70 8.84 15.18 -23.03
C SER A 70 8.62 15.37 -21.52
N GLY A 71 7.41 15.15 -21.02
CA GLY A 71 7.03 15.44 -19.62
C GLY A 71 6.93 16.94 -19.31
N LYS A 72 6.94 17.82 -20.32
CA LYS A 72 6.77 19.27 -20.19
C LYS A 72 5.31 19.69 -20.35
N VAL A 73 4.83 20.57 -19.47
CA VAL A 73 3.40 20.90 -19.36
C VAL A 73 2.87 21.77 -20.50
N TRP A 74 3.75 22.43 -21.26
CA TRP A 74 3.39 23.23 -22.44
C TRP A 74 3.93 22.63 -23.74
N LEU A 75 3.18 22.77 -24.83
CA LEU A 75 3.61 22.49 -26.20
C LEU A 75 3.75 23.82 -26.94
N LEU A 76 4.92 24.07 -27.56
CA LEU A 76 5.14 25.26 -28.38
C LEU A 76 4.43 25.12 -29.74
N LEU A 77 3.51 26.03 -30.06
CA LEU A 77 2.77 26.06 -31.32
C LEU A 77 3.42 26.95 -32.39
N GLY A 78 4.34 27.84 -31.98
CA GLY A 78 5.07 28.75 -32.88
C GLY A 78 4.91 30.23 -32.49
N ALA A 79 5.41 31.13 -33.34
CA ALA A 79 5.37 32.57 -33.09
C ALA A 79 3.93 33.11 -33.13
N ALA A 80 3.59 34.01 -32.20
CA ALA A 80 2.32 34.73 -32.20
C ALA A 80 2.42 35.98 -33.10
N THR A 81 1.41 36.23 -33.94
CA THR A 81 1.30 37.47 -34.71
C THR A 81 0.08 38.27 -34.22
N GLY A 82 0.32 39.46 -33.66
CA GLY A 82 -0.72 40.36 -33.12
C GLY A 82 -0.57 40.68 -31.62
N THR A 83 -1.11 41.82 -31.19
CA THR A 83 -1.05 42.30 -29.80
C THR A 83 -2.09 41.58 -28.93
N PRO A 84 -1.74 40.99 -27.76
CA PRO A 84 -2.72 40.31 -26.92
C PRO A 84 -3.74 41.29 -26.32
N THR A 85 -5.03 40.95 -26.39
CA THR A 85 -6.13 41.77 -25.85
C THR A 85 -6.36 41.41 -24.38
N ALA A 86 -6.31 42.39 -23.47
CA ALA A 86 -6.65 42.20 -22.05
C ALA A 86 -8.17 42.27 -21.80
N THR A 87 -8.69 41.48 -20.86
CA THR A 87 -10.12 41.49 -20.44
C THR A 87 -10.21 41.73 -18.92
N PRO A 88 -11.25 42.43 -18.41
CA PRO A 88 -11.22 43.10 -17.11
C PRO A 88 -11.52 42.22 -15.88
N GLN A 89 -10.96 42.63 -14.74
CA GLN A 89 -11.00 41.98 -13.43
C GLN A 89 -12.29 42.32 -12.63
N PRO A 90 -13.03 41.35 -12.04
CA PRO A 90 -14.20 41.64 -11.18
C PRO A 90 -13.82 42.13 -9.76
N ALA A 91 -14.60 43.08 -9.23
CA ALA A 91 -14.44 43.69 -7.91
C ALA A 91 -15.12 42.87 -6.78
N ALA A 92 -14.50 42.84 -5.60
CA ALA A 92 -14.98 42.10 -4.43
C ALA A 92 -16.02 42.87 -3.59
N THR A 93 -16.98 42.15 -2.99
CA THR A 93 -18.05 42.66 -2.10
C THR A 93 -17.81 42.19 -0.65
N PRO A 94 -18.05 43.01 0.40
CA PRO A 94 -17.74 42.65 1.79
C PRO A 94 -18.94 42.07 2.56
N THR A 95 -18.71 41.11 3.47
CA THR A 95 -19.68 40.67 4.50
C THR A 95 -19.03 40.33 5.85
N THR A 96 -19.83 40.42 6.91
CA THR A 96 -19.51 40.65 8.33
C THR A 96 -19.35 39.40 9.21
N LYS A 97 -18.58 39.54 10.31
CA LYS A 97 -18.20 38.53 11.31
C LYS A 97 -19.22 38.36 12.47
N PRO A 98 -19.52 37.14 12.96
CA PRO A 98 -20.14 36.91 14.27
C PRO A 98 -19.16 36.44 15.36
N THR A 99 -19.54 36.71 16.61
CA THR A 99 -18.80 36.57 17.88
C THR A 99 -19.13 35.23 18.59
N SER A 100 -18.16 34.61 19.27
CA SER A 100 -18.35 33.43 20.15
C SER A 100 -17.92 33.69 21.60
N ALA A 101 -18.57 33.00 22.55
CA ALA A 101 -18.37 33.04 24.01
C ALA A 101 -17.62 31.79 24.53
N PRO A 102 -17.03 31.80 25.75
CA PRO A 102 -15.85 30.99 26.07
C PRO A 102 -16.08 29.69 26.87
N VAL A 103 -15.00 28.89 26.87
CA VAL A 103 -14.76 27.53 27.40
C VAL A 103 -14.42 27.52 28.91
N ALA A 104 -14.66 26.40 29.61
CA ALA A 104 -14.13 26.12 30.97
C ALA A 104 -13.04 25.02 30.97
N THR A 105 -12.01 25.20 31.80
CA THR A 105 -10.79 24.37 31.95
C THR A 105 -10.72 23.64 33.33
N PRO A 106 -9.82 22.63 33.50
CA PRO A 106 -9.88 21.52 34.47
C PRO A 106 -8.97 21.67 35.73
N VAL A 107 -9.01 20.65 36.61
CA VAL A 107 -8.14 20.46 37.80
C VAL A 107 -7.24 19.22 37.62
N ALA A 108 -5.99 19.28 38.09
CA ALA A 108 -4.89 18.32 37.87
C ALA A 108 -4.56 17.42 39.08
N THR A 109 -3.92 16.25 38.84
CA THR A 109 -3.05 15.49 39.78
C THR A 109 -2.08 14.59 38.97
N LEU A 110 -0.87 14.31 39.51
CA LEU A 110 0.40 13.97 38.81
C LEU A 110 0.77 12.47 38.64
N ALA A 111 1.47 12.20 37.51
CA ALA A 111 2.57 11.21 37.19
C ALA A 111 2.31 9.68 37.20
N PRO A 112 2.78 8.89 36.19
CA PRO A 112 4.22 8.71 35.87
C PRO A 112 4.63 8.72 34.37
N THR A 113 5.94 8.74 34.18
CA THR A 113 6.75 8.96 32.97
C THR A 113 6.60 7.88 31.88
N ARG A 114 6.29 8.31 30.64
CA ARG A 114 6.64 7.64 29.37
C ARG A 114 6.97 8.69 28.31
N VAL A 115 7.96 8.40 27.48
CA VAL A 115 8.30 9.15 26.27
C VAL A 115 7.22 8.89 25.22
N SER A 116 6.46 9.93 24.87
CA SER A 116 5.43 9.90 23.83
C SER A 116 5.71 10.97 22.77
N THR A 117 5.58 10.53 21.52
CA THR A 117 5.13 11.24 20.31
C THR A 117 4.82 12.75 20.44
N PRO A 118 5.29 13.60 19.50
CA PRO A 118 5.08 15.05 19.58
C PRO A 118 3.58 15.38 19.47
N THR A 119 3.05 15.95 20.55
CA THR A 119 1.70 16.51 20.63
C THR A 119 1.73 17.95 20.09
N PRO A 120 0.68 18.45 19.40
CA PRO A 120 0.61 19.84 18.96
C PRO A 120 0.73 20.80 20.15
N GLY A 121 1.74 21.67 20.13
CA GLY A 121 1.94 22.71 21.14
C GLY A 121 0.85 23.80 21.08
N PRO A 122 0.65 24.59 22.14
CA PRO A 122 -0.35 25.65 22.15
C PRO A 122 -0.03 26.75 21.12
N ALA A 123 -1.09 27.38 20.60
CA ALA A 123 -0.98 28.53 19.70
C ALA A 123 -0.15 29.64 20.34
N ALA A 124 0.97 29.99 19.72
CA ALA A 124 1.81 31.11 20.13
C ALA A 124 1.62 32.31 19.18
N SER A 125 1.66 33.52 19.73
CA SER A 125 1.81 34.78 18.97
C SER A 125 0.67 35.14 18.00
N GLY A 126 -0.57 34.72 18.28
CA GLY A 126 -1.75 35.10 17.49
C GLY A 126 -1.97 34.30 16.21
N TYR A 127 -1.19 33.24 15.98
CA TYR A 127 -1.38 32.29 14.86
C TYR A 127 -1.79 30.91 15.37
N PRO A 128 -2.72 30.21 14.69
CA PRO A 128 -3.15 28.87 15.09
C PRO A 128 -1.97 27.89 15.11
N ALA A 129 -2.00 26.89 15.99
CA ALA A 129 -1.03 25.80 15.94
C ALA A 129 -1.17 25.03 14.63
N TRP A 130 -0.06 24.59 14.06
CA TRP A 130 -0.08 23.73 12.87
C TRP A 130 -0.73 22.38 13.22
N ASP A 131 -1.61 21.91 12.33
CA ASP A 131 -2.33 20.65 12.43
C ASP A 131 -2.16 19.88 11.12
N ALA A 132 -1.62 18.67 11.21
CA ALA A 132 -1.37 17.78 10.08
C ALA A 132 -2.64 17.44 9.27
N ASN A 133 -3.82 17.49 9.89
CA ASN A 133 -5.08 17.17 9.24
C ASN A 133 -5.77 18.38 8.61
N THR A 134 -5.33 19.60 8.92
CA THR A 134 -5.88 20.84 8.37
C THR A 134 -5.36 21.07 6.95
N ILE A 135 -6.26 21.44 6.05
CA ILE A 135 -5.91 21.89 4.70
C ILE A 135 -5.56 23.37 4.79
N TYR A 136 -4.36 23.72 4.34
CA TYR A 136 -3.88 25.08 4.18
C TYR A 136 -3.86 25.42 2.69
N ASP A 137 -5.04 25.72 2.15
CA ASP A 137 -5.28 25.96 0.72
C ASP A 137 -4.96 27.38 0.26
N VAL A 138 -4.97 28.35 1.18
CA VAL A 138 -4.57 29.74 0.92
C VAL A 138 -3.07 29.90 1.18
N ALA A 139 -2.28 30.17 0.15
CA ALA A 139 -0.86 30.50 0.29
C ALA A 139 -0.70 31.77 1.15
N GLY A 140 0.28 31.77 2.06
CA GLY A 140 0.48 32.85 3.02
C GLY A 140 -0.17 32.65 4.39
N THR A 141 -0.91 31.55 4.59
CA THR A 141 -1.46 31.15 5.88
C THR A 141 -0.34 30.87 6.88
N ARG A 142 -0.43 31.48 8.06
CA ARG A 142 0.58 31.37 9.11
C ARG A 142 0.13 30.47 10.25
N VAL A 143 1.03 29.61 10.70
CA VAL A 143 0.83 28.67 11.79
C VAL A 143 2.01 28.72 12.75
N SER A 144 1.76 28.34 14.00
CA SER A 144 2.82 28.12 14.99
C SER A 144 3.18 26.64 15.08
N TYR A 145 4.47 26.33 15.08
CA TYR A 145 4.98 24.96 15.27
C TYR A 145 6.32 25.04 16.02
N ASN A 146 6.46 24.30 17.13
CA ASN A 146 7.65 24.29 18.00
C ASN A 146 8.18 25.69 18.39
N GLY A 147 7.29 26.64 18.67
CA GLY A 147 7.65 27.99 19.10
C GLY A 147 8.10 28.94 17.99
N ALA A 148 8.09 28.51 16.72
CA ALA A 148 8.36 29.33 15.55
C ALA A 148 7.10 29.55 14.72
N ILE A 149 7.10 30.61 13.90
CA ILE A 149 6.01 30.92 12.97
C ILE A 149 6.41 30.50 11.57
N TYR A 150 5.52 29.75 10.92
CA TYR A 150 5.69 29.26 9.56
C TYR A 150 4.56 29.74 8.66
N GLN A 151 4.86 29.92 7.38
CA GLN A 151 3.91 30.35 6.35
C GLN A 151 3.90 29.35 5.20
N ASN A 152 2.74 28.88 4.76
CA ASN A 152 2.67 27.99 3.59
C ASN A 152 2.92 28.80 2.31
N LYS A 153 3.69 28.23 1.39
CA LYS A 153 3.95 28.84 0.08
C LYS A 153 2.89 28.46 -0.95
N TRP A 154 2.21 27.34 -0.76
CA TRP A 154 1.14 26.80 -1.60
C TRP A 154 0.25 25.85 -0.79
N TRP A 155 -0.73 25.23 -1.45
CA TRP A 155 -1.65 24.25 -0.83
C TRP A 155 -0.87 23.15 -0.09
N THR A 156 -1.27 22.83 1.14
CA THR A 156 -0.68 21.71 1.90
C THR A 156 -1.65 21.10 2.89
N ARG A 157 -1.46 19.80 3.15
CA ARG A 157 -2.06 19.06 4.27
C ARG A 157 -1.06 18.00 4.72
N GLY A 158 -0.67 18.02 5.98
CA GLY A 158 0.22 17.01 6.57
C GLY A 158 1.72 17.27 6.42
N ASP A 159 2.16 18.22 5.57
CA ASP A 159 3.59 18.56 5.45
C ASP A 159 4.08 19.26 6.72
N ASN A 160 5.20 18.78 7.29
CA ASN A 160 5.69 19.26 8.58
C ASN A 160 6.43 20.62 8.47
N PRO A 161 6.04 21.66 9.23
CA PRO A 161 6.71 22.96 9.20
C PRO A 161 8.20 22.93 9.58
N ALA A 162 8.65 21.96 10.39
CA ALA A 162 10.08 21.81 10.70
C ALA A 162 10.96 21.42 9.51
N GLN A 163 10.36 21.02 8.38
CA GLN A 163 11.08 20.72 7.12
C GLN A 163 11.13 21.94 6.18
N ALA A 164 10.84 23.14 6.68
CA ALA A 164 10.91 24.38 5.91
C ALA A 164 12.29 24.59 5.26
N GLY A 165 12.30 24.91 3.96
CA GLY A 165 13.51 25.10 3.16
C GLY A 165 13.21 25.74 1.80
N ALA A 166 14.22 25.96 0.97
CA ALA A 166 14.06 26.60 -0.35
C ALA A 166 13.00 25.90 -1.22
N TYR A 167 12.97 24.57 -1.17
CA TYR A 167 12.03 23.70 -1.91
C TYR A 167 10.88 23.15 -1.04
N GLY A 168 10.82 23.51 0.24
CA GLY A 168 9.79 23.04 1.17
C GLY A 168 8.51 23.88 1.13
N VAL A 169 7.39 23.26 1.50
CA VAL A 169 6.04 23.87 1.46
C VAL A 169 5.87 24.97 2.50
N TRP A 170 6.50 24.82 3.66
CA TRP A 170 6.55 25.83 4.70
C TRP A 170 7.77 26.71 4.57
N GLN A 171 7.61 28.00 4.86
CA GLN A 171 8.66 28.98 5.02
C GLN A 171 8.71 29.42 6.47
N LEU A 172 9.90 29.36 7.09
CA LEU A 172 10.12 29.92 8.42
C LEU A 172 10.03 31.45 8.35
N VAL A 173 9.14 32.04 9.14
CA VAL A 173 8.90 33.49 9.20
C VAL A 173 9.64 34.12 10.37
N SER A 174 9.62 33.50 11.56
CA SER A 174 10.36 34.00 12.72
C SER A 174 10.63 32.92 13.78
N THR A 175 11.69 33.12 14.57
CA THR A 175 12.16 32.20 15.64
C THR A 175 12.04 32.77 17.06
N ALA A 176 11.52 33.99 17.24
CA ALA A 176 11.55 34.70 18.52
C ALA A 176 10.14 35.00 19.09
N VAL A 177 9.93 34.62 20.35
CA VAL A 177 8.92 35.22 21.24
C VAL A 177 9.55 36.40 21.99
N THR A 178 8.95 37.59 21.87
CA THR A 178 9.13 38.68 22.84
C THR A 178 7.91 38.67 23.77
N PRO A 179 8.06 38.53 25.10
CA PRO A 179 6.90 38.52 25.98
C PRO A 179 6.33 39.94 26.14
N ALA A 180 5.02 40.09 25.91
CA ALA A 180 4.26 41.28 26.30
C ALA A 180 3.72 41.11 27.74
N PRO A 181 3.75 42.16 28.59
CA PRO A 181 3.39 42.05 30.00
C PRO A 181 1.88 41.80 30.18
N THR A 182 1.53 40.84 31.04
CA THR A 182 0.13 40.52 31.36
C THR A 182 -0.33 41.32 32.57
N ALA A 183 -1.40 42.10 32.42
CA ALA A 183 -2.09 42.78 33.51
C ALA A 183 -2.92 41.78 34.34
N ILE A 184 -2.95 41.98 35.66
CA ILE A 184 -3.66 41.15 36.64
C ILE A 184 -5.14 41.61 36.71
N PRO A 185 -6.15 40.76 36.51
CA PRO A 185 -7.53 41.07 36.89
C PRO A 185 -7.98 40.37 38.17
N THR A 186 -8.61 41.19 39.01
CA THR A 186 -9.29 40.94 40.28
C THR A 186 -10.49 39.99 40.17
N ALA A 187 -10.71 39.12 41.16
CA ALA A 187 -11.84 38.19 41.22
C ALA A 187 -13.13 38.82 41.80
N ALA A 188 -14.29 38.42 41.27
CA ALA A 188 -15.64 38.75 41.76
C ALA A 188 -16.52 37.47 41.82
N PRO A 189 -17.60 37.43 42.63
CA PRO A 189 -18.02 36.24 43.39
C PRO A 189 -18.97 35.27 42.69
N THR A 190 -18.98 34.04 43.20
CA THR A 190 -19.70 32.84 42.74
C THR A 190 -21.20 32.85 43.06
N ALA A 191 -22.04 32.34 42.14
CA ALA A 191 -23.47 32.06 42.37
C ALA A 191 -23.81 30.55 42.29
N THR A 192 -24.79 30.17 43.10
CA THR A 192 -25.28 28.84 43.51
C THR A 192 -26.03 28.05 42.42
N PRO A 193 -25.93 26.70 42.34
CA PRO A 193 -26.68 25.91 41.36
C PRO A 193 -28.11 25.51 41.80
N ARG A 194 -28.99 25.33 40.80
CA ARG A 194 -30.43 24.98 40.84
C ARG A 194 -30.66 23.46 40.59
N PRO A 195 -31.70 22.81 41.15
CA PRO A 195 -31.80 21.33 41.20
C PRO A 195 -32.36 20.69 39.92
N THR A 196 -32.05 19.39 39.76
CA THR A 196 -32.45 18.51 38.65
C THR A 196 -33.55 17.52 39.09
N SER A 197 -34.37 17.08 38.14
CA SER A 197 -35.64 16.36 38.30
C SER A 197 -35.58 14.86 38.64
N THR A 198 -36.69 14.41 39.22
CA THR A 198 -37.09 13.12 39.81
C THR A 198 -36.96 11.86 38.92
N PRO A 199 -36.58 10.69 39.47
CA PRO A 199 -36.62 9.40 38.78
C PRO A 199 -37.99 8.67 38.85
N VAL A 200 -38.23 7.82 37.85
CA VAL A 200 -39.41 6.95 37.61
C VAL A 200 -39.39 5.71 38.54
N PRO A 201 -40.55 5.17 39.01
CA PRO A 201 -40.58 4.09 40.00
C PRO A 201 -40.31 2.69 39.42
N THR A 202 -39.55 1.90 40.17
CA THR A 202 -39.23 0.48 39.94
C THR A 202 -40.31 -0.44 40.55
N LEU A 203 -40.71 -1.49 39.83
CA LEU A 203 -41.73 -2.46 40.25
C LEU A 203 -41.25 -3.42 41.37
N ALA A 204 -42.23 -3.91 42.11
CA ALA A 204 -42.16 -4.65 43.39
C ALA A 204 -41.49 -6.05 43.33
N PRO A 205 -40.98 -6.57 44.46
CA PRO A 205 -40.26 -7.85 44.54
C PRO A 205 -41.18 -9.08 44.58
N THR A 206 -40.70 -10.18 43.99
CA THR A 206 -41.29 -11.54 44.00
C THR A 206 -40.90 -12.28 45.29
N PRO A 207 -41.78 -13.11 45.90
CA PRO A 207 -41.55 -13.72 47.22
C PRO A 207 -40.49 -14.83 47.25
N VAL A 208 -39.80 -14.88 48.39
CA VAL A 208 -38.70 -15.79 48.77
C VAL A 208 -39.24 -17.18 49.12
N ALA A 209 -38.61 -18.23 48.57
CA ALA A 209 -38.85 -19.62 48.95
C ALA A 209 -38.00 -20.04 50.17
N THR A 210 -38.61 -20.85 51.02
CA THR A 210 -38.21 -21.38 52.34
C THR A 210 -36.93 -22.24 52.30
N PRO A 211 -36.08 -22.23 53.35
CA PRO A 211 -34.83 -23.00 53.37
C PRO A 211 -35.02 -24.52 53.51
N LYS A 212 -34.22 -25.27 52.75
CA LYS A 212 -34.08 -26.74 52.78
C LYS A 212 -33.19 -27.18 53.97
N PRO A 213 -33.49 -28.30 54.66
CA PRO A 213 -32.80 -28.71 55.88
C PRO A 213 -31.34 -29.15 55.68
N THR A 214 -30.54 -28.82 56.69
CA THR A 214 -29.12 -29.11 56.88
C THR A 214 -28.84 -30.61 56.92
N ALA A 215 -27.89 -31.07 56.10
CA ALA A 215 -27.36 -32.43 56.16
C ALA A 215 -26.16 -32.54 57.11
N THR A 216 -26.14 -33.64 57.84
CA THR A 216 -25.17 -34.16 58.83
C THR A 216 -23.71 -34.15 58.35
N PRO A 217 -22.71 -33.90 59.23
CA PRO A 217 -21.29 -33.92 58.86
C PRO A 217 -20.80 -35.34 58.50
N ALA A 218 -20.02 -35.41 57.43
CA ALA A 218 -19.35 -36.62 56.93
C ALA A 218 -18.12 -36.98 57.80
N PRO A 219 -17.75 -38.27 57.90
CA PRO A 219 -16.66 -38.72 58.77
C PRO A 219 -15.28 -38.33 58.25
N THR A 220 -14.39 -38.14 59.23
CA THR A 220 -12.95 -37.86 59.14
C THR A 220 -12.23 -38.69 58.07
N ALA A 221 -11.57 -38.01 57.14
CA ALA A 221 -10.73 -38.63 56.12
C ALA A 221 -9.43 -39.20 56.73
N THR A 222 -9.15 -40.45 56.35
CA THR A 222 -7.92 -41.22 56.57
C THR A 222 -6.67 -40.46 56.07
N PRO A 223 -5.50 -40.58 56.73
CA PRO A 223 -4.27 -39.89 56.29
C PRO A 223 -3.87 -40.27 54.86
N VAL A 224 -3.55 -39.22 54.09
CA VAL A 224 -3.05 -39.28 52.71
C VAL A 224 -1.69 -39.99 52.68
N PRO A 225 -1.48 -41.01 51.83
CA PRO A 225 -0.15 -41.60 51.66
C PRO A 225 0.83 -40.61 51.01
N SER A 226 2.08 -40.67 51.46
CA SER A 226 3.26 -39.93 51.00
C SER A 226 3.29 -39.69 49.48
N PRO A 227 3.77 -38.52 48.98
CA PRO A 227 3.85 -38.25 47.55
C PRO A 227 4.67 -39.33 46.85
N GLN A 228 4.01 -40.03 45.94
CA GLN A 228 4.64 -40.89 44.94
C GLN A 228 5.66 -40.04 44.15
N PRO A 229 6.89 -40.52 43.89
CA PRO A 229 7.86 -39.77 43.11
C PRO A 229 7.22 -39.36 41.78
N THR A 230 7.23 -38.06 41.51
CA THR A 230 6.79 -37.46 40.26
C THR A 230 7.41 -38.26 39.12
N ALA A 231 6.57 -38.87 38.28
CA ALA A 231 7.05 -39.52 37.06
C ALA A 231 7.93 -38.51 36.31
N THR A 232 9.13 -38.94 35.95
CA THR A 232 10.04 -38.17 35.09
C THR A 232 9.23 -37.58 33.93
N PRO A 233 9.27 -36.25 33.68
CA PRO A 233 8.49 -35.66 32.61
C PRO A 233 8.82 -36.43 31.33
N VAL A 234 7.78 -36.95 30.67
CA VAL A 234 7.92 -37.51 29.33
C VAL A 234 8.60 -36.42 28.51
N PRO A 235 9.79 -36.66 27.92
CA PRO A 235 10.48 -35.63 27.17
C PRO A 235 9.54 -35.12 26.10
N SER A 236 9.30 -33.81 26.11
CA SER A 236 8.48 -33.16 25.10
C SER A 236 9.04 -33.54 23.72
N ALA A 237 8.17 -33.87 22.76
CA ALA A 237 8.55 -34.25 21.40
C ALA A 237 9.36 -33.15 20.65
N ASP A 238 9.47 -31.98 21.28
CA ASP A 238 10.21 -30.80 20.83
C ASP A 238 11.52 -30.54 21.59
N SER A 239 11.87 -31.35 22.59
CA SER A 239 13.08 -31.18 23.41
C SER A 239 14.29 -31.99 22.90
N CYS A 240 15.49 -31.45 23.09
CA CYS A 240 16.76 -32.09 22.76
C CYS A 240 17.48 -32.66 23.98
N ASP A 241 18.49 -33.46 23.72
CA ASP A 241 19.42 -33.94 24.73
C ASP A 241 19.96 -32.80 25.61
N ASN A 242 20.07 -33.02 26.93
CA ASN A 242 20.49 -31.99 27.88
C ASN A 242 21.92 -31.48 27.67
N ALA A 243 22.76 -32.26 26.98
CA ALA A 243 24.11 -31.85 26.61
C ALA A 243 24.20 -31.30 25.17
N ALA A 244 23.06 -31.02 24.53
CA ALA A 244 23.03 -30.41 23.22
C ALA A 244 23.58 -28.97 23.28
N ILE A 245 24.40 -28.61 22.30
CA ILE A 245 24.95 -27.28 22.12
C ILE A 245 24.55 -26.81 20.73
N VAL A 246 23.85 -25.68 20.65
CA VAL A 246 23.58 -24.99 19.38
C VAL A 246 24.67 -23.95 19.13
N THR A 247 25.24 -23.96 17.93
CA THR A 247 26.23 -22.97 17.49
C THR A 247 25.85 -22.39 16.13
N ALA A 248 26.15 -21.12 15.94
CA ALA A 248 25.98 -20.48 14.64
C ALA A 248 27.02 -21.03 13.65
N VAL A 249 26.55 -21.66 12.58
CA VAL A 249 27.38 -21.92 11.38
C VAL A 249 27.55 -20.60 10.62
N THR A 250 26.48 -19.80 10.58
CA THR A 250 26.45 -18.45 10.04
C THR A 250 26.41 -17.46 11.20
N SER A 251 27.54 -16.90 11.63
CA SER A 251 27.58 -15.89 12.72
C SER A 251 27.12 -14.50 12.26
N SER A 252 27.22 -14.22 10.97
CA SER A 252 26.70 -13.02 10.32
C SER A 252 25.86 -13.40 9.11
N ALA A 253 24.64 -12.88 9.05
CA ALA A 253 23.75 -13.00 7.90
C ALA A 253 24.16 -12.08 6.74
N GLY A 254 25.15 -11.19 6.95
CA GLY A 254 25.60 -10.22 5.97
C GLY A 254 24.79 -8.94 6.02
N VAL A 255 24.33 -8.48 4.86
CA VAL A 255 23.70 -7.17 4.66
C VAL A 255 22.32 -7.31 4.01
N ALA A 256 21.43 -6.35 4.30
CA ALA A 256 20.10 -6.31 3.71
C ALA A 256 19.65 -4.87 3.46
N ARG A 257 18.68 -4.69 2.56
CA ARG A 257 17.78 -3.54 2.63
C ARG A 257 16.69 -3.81 3.67
N ILE A 258 16.25 -2.78 4.39
CA ILE A 258 15.13 -2.90 5.35
C ILE A 258 13.90 -3.50 4.65
N GLY A 259 13.40 -4.65 5.14
CA GLY A 259 12.29 -5.42 4.55
C GLY A 259 12.69 -6.45 3.47
N SER A 260 13.97 -6.55 3.12
CA SER A 260 14.50 -7.58 2.22
C SER A 260 15.18 -8.71 3.00
N VAL A 261 15.42 -9.84 2.33
CA VAL A 261 16.16 -10.98 2.90
C VAL A 261 17.64 -10.66 2.96
N TYR A 262 18.31 -11.09 4.03
CA TYR A 262 19.75 -10.95 4.19
C TYR A 262 20.55 -11.66 3.07
N SER A 263 21.65 -11.03 2.67
CA SER A 263 22.44 -11.36 1.49
C SER A 263 23.94 -11.13 1.74
N SER A 264 24.81 -11.81 1.00
CA SER A 264 26.26 -11.55 1.02
C SER A 264 26.62 -10.19 0.44
N THR A 265 25.76 -9.65 -0.42
CA THR A 265 25.94 -8.37 -1.11
C THR A 265 24.75 -7.45 -0.86
N LEU A 266 25.01 -6.15 -0.73
CA LEU A 266 23.94 -5.18 -0.57
C LEU A 266 23.28 -4.93 -1.92
N TYR A 267 22.00 -5.25 -2.02
CA TYR A 267 21.22 -4.99 -3.23
C TYR A 267 21.27 -3.51 -3.63
N ASP A 268 21.53 -3.29 -4.92
CA ASP A 268 21.46 -1.99 -5.57
C ASP A 268 20.14 -1.88 -6.38
N PRO A 269 19.17 -1.05 -5.93
CA PRO A 269 17.91 -0.86 -6.64
C PRO A 269 18.04 -0.17 -8.00
N SER A 270 19.19 0.44 -8.30
CA SER A 270 19.43 1.09 -9.60
C SER A 270 19.93 0.12 -10.68
N ASN A 271 20.26 -1.11 -10.32
CA ASN A 271 20.79 -2.11 -11.24
C ASN A 271 19.67 -3.03 -11.78
N GLU A 272 18.98 -2.57 -12.82
CA GLU A 272 17.88 -3.28 -13.49
C GLU A 272 18.36 -4.21 -14.64
N THR A 273 19.54 -4.84 -14.52
CA THR A 273 20.11 -5.71 -15.57
C THR A 273 19.61 -7.14 -15.50
N THR A 274 19.64 -7.88 -16.64
CA THR A 274 19.36 -9.32 -16.76
C THR A 274 20.41 -10.24 -16.08
N GLY A 275 20.78 -9.96 -14.84
CA GLY A 275 21.37 -10.94 -13.95
C GLY A 275 21.70 -10.37 -12.59
N ASN A 276 20.89 -9.42 -12.08
CA ASN A 276 21.25 -8.55 -10.95
C ASN A 276 21.91 -9.36 -9.81
N ASN A 277 23.23 -9.35 -9.86
CA ASN A 277 24.13 -10.14 -9.04
C ASN A 277 24.47 -9.44 -7.72
N THR A 278 23.84 -8.29 -7.48
CA THR A 278 24.00 -7.49 -6.26
C THR A 278 23.10 -7.98 -5.13
N HIS A 279 22.07 -8.77 -5.43
CA HIS A 279 21.32 -9.51 -4.42
C HIS A 279 21.71 -10.98 -4.44
N GLN A 280 22.42 -11.43 -3.41
CA GLN A 280 22.85 -12.82 -3.24
C GLN A 280 22.33 -13.34 -1.89
N PRO A 281 21.02 -13.68 -1.81
CA PRO A 281 20.40 -14.09 -0.56
C PRO A 281 21.15 -15.25 0.11
N GLN A 282 21.36 -15.15 1.42
CA GLN A 282 22.01 -16.18 2.20
C GLN A 282 21.10 -16.70 3.30
N LYS A 283 21.12 -18.02 3.49
CA LYS A 283 20.43 -18.67 4.60
C LYS A 283 21.26 -18.51 5.86
N ILE A 284 20.63 -18.17 6.97
CA ILE A 284 21.24 -18.33 8.28
C ILE A 284 21.17 -19.81 8.67
N THR A 285 22.26 -20.35 9.20
CA THR A 285 22.35 -21.77 9.57
C THR A 285 22.95 -21.94 10.95
N VAL A 286 22.36 -22.85 11.72
CA VAL A 286 22.91 -23.30 13.00
C VAL A 286 23.17 -24.79 12.97
N LYS A 287 24.06 -25.25 13.86
CA LYS A 287 24.37 -26.66 14.06
C LYS A 287 24.16 -27.01 15.52
N VAL A 288 23.49 -28.14 15.76
CA VAL A 288 23.29 -28.72 17.08
C VAL A 288 24.18 -29.95 17.21
N THR A 289 24.98 -29.99 18.27
CA THR A 289 25.91 -31.09 18.54
C THR A 289 25.83 -31.55 19.98
N ARG A 290 26.27 -32.77 20.25
CA ARG A 290 26.56 -33.28 21.59
C ARG A 290 27.94 -33.89 21.59
N ALA A 291 28.81 -33.41 22.48
CA ALA A 291 30.21 -33.82 22.53
C ALA A 291 30.89 -33.77 21.15
N GLY A 292 30.53 -32.77 20.31
CA GLY A 292 31.04 -32.60 18.95
C GLY A 292 30.34 -33.43 17.86
N ALA A 293 29.55 -34.45 18.20
CA ALA A 293 28.77 -35.24 17.25
C ALA A 293 27.47 -34.51 16.85
N ALA A 294 27.09 -34.58 15.57
CA ALA A 294 25.86 -33.98 15.06
C ALA A 294 24.60 -34.61 15.70
N LEU A 295 23.62 -33.77 16.08
CA LEU A 295 22.34 -34.22 16.60
C LEU A 295 21.20 -33.86 15.64
N ALA A 296 20.58 -34.88 15.05
CA ALA A 296 19.39 -34.77 14.21
C ALA A 296 18.10 -34.72 15.05
N GLY A 297 17.03 -34.18 14.46
CA GLY A 297 15.71 -34.16 15.08
C GLY A 297 15.52 -33.11 16.17
N CYS A 298 16.50 -32.23 16.37
CA CYS A 298 16.47 -31.18 17.36
C CYS A 298 15.65 -29.97 16.87
N LYS A 299 14.61 -29.58 17.60
CA LYS A 299 13.83 -28.38 17.26
C LYS A 299 14.61 -27.13 17.60
N VAL A 300 14.71 -26.21 16.65
CA VAL A 300 15.37 -24.91 16.84
C VAL A 300 14.32 -23.80 16.81
N LYS A 301 14.29 -23.01 17.87
CA LYS A 301 13.47 -21.80 17.96
C LYS A 301 14.30 -20.59 17.57
N TRP A 302 13.79 -19.83 16.60
CA TRP A 302 14.38 -18.58 16.12
C TRP A 302 13.64 -17.39 16.73
N THR A 303 14.35 -16.50 17.40
CA THR A 303 13.77 -15.36 18.11
C THR A 303 14.51 -14.08 17.73
N PRO A 304 13.90 -13.18 16.95
CA PRO A 304 14.43 -11.83 16.72
C PRO A 304 14.55 -11.08 18.06
N VAL A 305 15.74 -10.60 18.40
CA VAL A 305 16.04 -10.06 19.75
C VAL A 305 15.27 -8.78 20.05
N ASN A 306 15.06 -7.91 19.05
CA ASN A 306 14.25 -6.69 19.18
C ASN A 306 12.90 -6.80 18.45
N GLY A 307 12.28 -8.00 18.46
CA GLY A 307 11.03 -8.25 17.75
C GLY A 307 11.12 -7.89 16.26
N ASN A 308 10.09 -7.24 15.73
CA ASN A 308 10.01 -6.83 14.31
C ASN A 308 11.13 -5.87 13.89
N ASP A 309 11.78 -5.14 14.81
CA ASP A 309 12.93 -4.30 14.47
C ASP A 309 14.15 -5.15 14.10
N SER A 310 14.24 -6.38 14.61
CA SER A 310 15.20 -7.41 14.21
C SER A 310 14.66 -8.36 13.13
N GLY A 311 13.49 -8.04 12.56
CA GLY A 311 12.97 -8.73 11.39
C GLY A 311 12.21 -10.02 11.66
N TRP A 312 12.09 -10.86 10.62
CA TRP A 312 11.26 -12.06 10.59
C TRP A 312 12.05 -13.24 10.04
N VAL A 313 11.93 -14.39 10.70
CA VAL A 313 12.69 -15.60 10.37
C VAL A 313 11.75 -16.66 9.83
N PHE A 314 12.13 -17.28 8.71
CA PHE A 314 11.37 -18.29 8.00
C PHE A 314 12.20 -19.58 7.94
N PRO A 315 12.02 -20.50 8.92
CA PRO A 315 12.73 -21.77 8.95
C PRO A 315 12.41 -22.62 7.73
N LEU A 316 13.42 -23.29 7.18
CA LEU A 316 13.24 -24.23 6.06
C LEU A 316 12.87 -25.64 6.53
N ALA A 317 13.11 -25.91 7.82
CA ALA A 317 12.67 -27.10 8.52
C ALA A 317 12.51 -26.76 10.00
N ASP A 318 11.65 -27.50 10.69
CA ASP A 318 11.43 -27.31 12.13
C ASP A 318 12.54 -27.95 12.99
N LYS A 319 13.25 -28.94 12.43
CA LYS A 319 14.21 -29.79 13.14
C LYS A 319 15.51 -29.92 12.37
N THR A 320 16.60 -30.16 13.09
CA THR A 320 17.90 -30.42 12.50
C THR A 320 17.93 -31.69 11.66
N ASP A 321 18.68 -31.65 10.56
CA ASP A 321 18.93 -32.77 9.66
C ASP A 321 19.94 -33.77 10.26
N SER A 322 20.32 -34.79 9.47
CA SER A 322 21.33 -35.78 9.86
C SER A 322 22.72 -35.20 10.17
N ASN A 323 23.03 -34.00 9.65
CA ASN A 323 24.26 -33.28 9.94
C ASN A 323 24.14 -32.38 11.17
N GLY A 324 22.99 -32.42 11.85
CA GLY A 324 22.65 -31.58 12.98
C GLY A 324 22.39 -30.13 12.58
N GLN A 325 22.11 -29.84 11.31
CA GLN A 325 21.94 -28.48 10.81
C GLN A 325 20.48 -28.16 10.50
N VAL A 326 20.12 -26.89 10.69
CA VAL A 326 18.86 -26.32 10.22
C VAL A 326 19.10 -24.89 9.76
N SER A 327 18.44 -24.52 8.67
CA SER A 327 18.60 -23.22 8.03
C SER A 327 17.28 -22.46 7.99
N ALA A 328 17.37 -21.13 7.92
CA ALA A 328 16.24 -20.24 7.75
C ALA A 328 16.57 -19.09 6.79
N TRP A 329 15.54 -18.53 6.17
CA TRP A 329 15.62 -17.19 5.59
C TRP A 329 15.35 -16.15 6.67
N TRP A 330 16.02 -15.01 6.60
CA TRP A 330 15.83 -13.92 7.54
C TRP A 330 15.57 -12.62 6.77
N THR A 331 14.37 -12.07 6.93
CA THR A 331 13.98 -10.77 6.39
C THR A 331 14.31 -9.69 7.41
N ALA A 332 15.06 -8.67 6.99
CA ALA A 332 15.48 -7.58 7.84
C ALA A 332 14.30 -6.71 8.31
N GLY A 333 14.29 -6.40 9.60
CA GLY A 333 13.45 -5.39 10.23
C GLY A 333 13.96 -3.96 10.00
N LYS A 334 13.57 -3.04 10.88
CA LYS A 334 13.87 -1.60 10.75
C LYS A 334 15.17 -1.14 11.41
N ALA A 335 15.74 -1.91 12.35
CA ALA A 335 16.98 -1.52 13.01
C ALA A 335 18.19 -1.69 12.09
N SER A 336 19.22 -0.86 12.26
CA SER A 336 20.44 -0.94 11.44
C SER A 336 21.30 -2.16 11.76
N LEU A 337 21.53 -2.45 13.04
CA LEU A 337 22.09 -3.72 13.50
C LEU A 337 20.97 -4.58 14.07
N GLN A 338 20.85 -5.80 13.57
CA GLN A 338 19.82 -6.75 13.97
C GLN A 338 20.45 -8.02 14.48
N THR A 339 19.75 -8.67 15.41
CA THR A 339 20.20 -9.95 15.98
C THR A 339 19.03 -10.92 16.04
N VAL A 340 19.28 -12.15 15.61
CA VAL A 340 18.39 -13.27 15.84
C VAL A 340 19.08 -14.26 16.77
N GLN A 341 18.36 -14.69 17.80
CA GLN A 341 18.77 -15.77 18.68
C GLN A 341 18.19 -17.08 18.17
N ALA A 342 19.04 -18.10 18.00
CA ALA A 342 18.63 -19.47 17.76
C ALA A 342 18.84 -20.28 19.04
N SER A 343 17.80 -20.97 19.49
CA SER A 343 17.79 -21.70 20.76
C SER A 343 17.24 -23.11 20.61
N VAL A 344 17.75 -24.01 21.45
CA VAL A 344 17.30 -25.40 21.59
C VAL A 344 16.89 -25.59 23.04
N GLN A 345 15.69 -26.14 23.26
CA GLN A 345 15.22 -26.50 24.60
C GLN A 345 15.68 -27.92 24.95
N HIS A 346 16.22 -28.09 26.15
CA HIS A 346 16.65 -29.37 26.69
C HIS A 346 15.51 -30.10 27.42
N GLN A 347 15.66 -31.42 27.59
CA GLN A 347 14.67 -32.26 28.30
C GLN A 347 14.51 -31.88 29.78
N ASP A 348 15.57 -31.38 30.41
CA ASP A 348 15.55 -30.86 31.80
C ASP A 348 14.94 -29.44 31.93
N GLY A 349 14.51 -28.85 30.82
CA GLY A 349 13.94 -27.50 30.77
C GLY A 349 14.97 -26.37 30.61
N SER A 350 16.27 -26.67 30.66
CA SER A 350 17.32 -25.69 30.31
C SER A 350 17.36 -25.43 28.79
N SER A 351 18.21 -24.50 28.34
CA SER A 351 18.36 -24.21 26.91
C SER A 351 19.79 -23.87 26.53
N SER A 352 20.20 -24.30 25.34
CA SER A 352 21.38 -23.79 24.66
C SER A 352 20.96 -22.75 23.63
N GLN A 353 21.76 -21.69 23.45
CA GLN A 353 21.46 -20.61 22.51
C GLN A 353 22.72 -20.04 21.85
N THR A 354 22.54 -19.51 20.65
CA THR A 354 23.55 -18.79 19.87
C THR A 354 22.90 -17.60 19.18
N GLU A 355 23.70 -16.62 18.80
CA GLU A 355 23.22 -15.42 18.10
C GLU A 355 23.80 -15.32 16.69
N ILE A 356 23.03 -14.72 15.80
CA ILE A 356 23.42 -14.38 14.43
C ILE A 356 23.07 -12.91 14.23
N THR A 357 24.03 -12.14 13.72
CA THR A 357 23.88 -10.70 13.51
C THR A 357 23.71 -10.36 12.03
N GLY A 358 23.14 -9.20 11.71
CA GLY A 358 23.04 -8.70 10.35
C GLY A 358 22.93 -7.17 10.31
N GLN A 359 23.40 -6.56 9.23
CA GLN A 359 23.33 -5.10 9.01
C GLN A 359 22.27 -4.74 7.96
N ALA A 360 21.31 -3.89 8.30
CA ALA A 360 20.25 -3.44 7.40
C ALA A 360 20.38 -1.95 7.06
N TYR A 361 20.06 -1.62 5.81
CA TYR A 361 20.18 -0.27 5.26
C TYR A 361 18.84 0.20 4.65
N PRO A 362 18.51 1.50 4.76
CA PRO A 362 17.33 2.04 4.09
C PRO A 362 17.47 2.00 2.56
N HIS A 363 16.34 2.09 1.87
CA HIS A 363 16.26 2.31 0.42
C HIS A 363 14.91 2.90 0.05
N SER A 364 14.91 3.82 -0.91
CA SER A 364 13.67 4.38 -1.43
C SER A 364 12.97 3.33 -2.28
N THR A 365 11.82 2.84 -1.86
CA THR A 365 11.03 1.86 -2.63
C THR A 365 9.55 1.95 -2.28
N ARG A 366 8.72 1.41 -3.17
CA ARG A 366 7.28 1.23 -2.98
C ARG A 366 6.97 -0.05 -2.22
N ALA A 367 5.71 -0.27 -1.87
CA ALA A 367 5.29 -1.60 -1.46
C ALA A 367 5.29 -2.54 -2.67
N ASN A 368 5.62 -3.82 -2.45
CA ASN A 368 5.66 -4.79 -3.53
C ASN A 368 4.27 -5.03 -4.11
N SER A 369 4.14 -5.01 -5.44
CA SER A 369 2.95 -5.54 -6.10
C SER A 369 2.86 -7.05 -5.88
N ILE A 370 1.68 -7.52 -5.50
CA ILE A 370 1.42 -8.94 -5.25
C ILE A 370 0.26 -9.45 -6.08
N HIS A 371 0.35 -10.68 -6.55
CA HIS A 371 -0.66 -11.32 -7.38
C HIS A 371 -1.24 -12.53 -6.67
N PHE A 372 -2.49 -12.84 -6.96
CA PHE A 372 -3.14 -14.05 -6.47
C PHE A 372 -3.92 -14.70 -7.60
N ASN A 373 -3.59 -15.96 -7.86
CA ASN A 373 -4.07 -16.68 -9.01
C ASN A 373 -5.15 -17.69 -8.59
N TRP A 374 -6.24 -17.67 -9.33
CA TRP A 374 -7.33 -18.63 -9.21
C TRP A 374 -7.31 -19.58 -10.39
N SER A 375 -6.98 -20.84 -10.11
CA SER A 375 -7.10 -21.90 -11.11
C SER A 375 -8.57 -22.12 -11.44
N SER A 376 -8.90 -22.05 -12.73
CA SER A 376 -10.23 -22.35 -13.23
C SER A 376 -10.13 -22.95 -14.63
N PRO A 377 -11.08 -23.84 -15.03
CA PRO A 377 -11.19 -24.28 -16.41
C PRO A 377 -11.61 -23.12 -17.31
N VAL A 378 -11.83 -23.37 -18.60
CA VAL A 378 -12.35 -22.35 -19.51
C VAL A 378 -13.70 -21.83 -19.01
N TRP A 379 -13.84 -20.50 -18.95
CA TRP A 379 -15.02 -19.82 -18.44
C TRP A 379 -15.54 -18.75 -19.40
N ASP A 380 -16.85 -18.49 -19.33
CA ASP A 380 -17.51 -17.40 -20.06
C ASP A 380 -18.08 -16.31 -19.14
N ARG A 381 -18.07 -16.56 -17.81
CA ARG A 381 -18.32 -15.57 -16.77
C ARG A 381 -17.38 -15.77 -15.59
N PHE A 382 -16.94 -14.66 -15.00
CA PHE A 382 -16.13 -14.66 -13.78
C PHE A 382 -16.62 -13.55 -12.84
N SER A 383 -16.67 -13.81 -11.54
CA SER A 383 -17.05 -12.80 -10.56
C SER A 383 -16.21 -12.85 -9.29
N VAL A 384 -15.94 -11.68 -8.73
CA VAL A 384 -15.16 -11.51 -7.50
C VAL A 384 -15.79 -10.41 -6.65
N ASP A 385 -15.93 -10.66 -5.35
CA ASP A 385 -16.24 -9.63 -4.36
C ASP A 385 -14.93 -9.15 -3.72
N VAL A 386 -14.69 -7.83 -3.77
CA VAL A 386 -13.53 -7.17 -3.15
C VAL A 386 -14.01 -6.31 -2.00
N THR A 387 -13.42 -6.51 -0.81
CA THR A 387 -13.70 -5.71 0.39
C THR A 387 -12.41 -5.07 0.87
N PRO A 388 -12.11 -3.82 0.47
CA PRO A 388 -10.97 -3.07 0.97
C PRO A 388 -10.96 -3.02 2.50
N GLN A 389 -9.80 -3.24 3.12
CA GLN A 389 -9.57 -3.10 4.56
C GLN A 389 -8.74 -1.85 4.88
N SER A 390 -7.98 -1.36 3.89
CA SER A 390 -7.25 -0.10 3.98
C SER A 390 -7.26 0.64 2.65
N TRP A 391 -6.94 1.93 2.69
CA TRP A 391 -6.80 2.80 1.51
C TRP A 391 -5.58 3.70 1.70
N ALA A 392 -4.39 3.12 1.54
CA ALA A 392 -3.20 3.94 1.36
C ALA A 392 -3.35 4.76 0.05
N PRO A 393 -2.67 5.91 -0.08
CA PRO A 393 -2.51 6.55 -1.38
C PRO A 393 -2.01 5.55 -2.42
N THR A 394 -2.27 5.80 -3.69
CA THR A 394 -1.71 5.00 -4.78
C THR A 394 -2.01 3.49 -4.71
N THR A 395 -3.18 3.12 -4.18
CA THR A 395 -3.60 1.70 -4.04
C THR A 395 -4.49 1.23 -5.17
N TYR A 396 -4.09 0.14 -5.83
CA TYR A 396 -4.95 -0.57 -6.78
C TYR A 396 -5.23 -2.00 -6.29
N TYR A 397 -6.50 -2.29 -5.99
CA TYR A 397 -7.00 -3.64 -5.81
C TYR A 397 -7.59 -4.13 -7.14
N SER A 398 -6.78 -4.80 -7.96
CA SER A 398 -7.27 -5.45 -9.18
C SER A 398 -8.10 -6.68 -8.81
N ALA A 399 -9.36 -6.68 -9.22
CA ALA A 399 -10.35 -7.70 -8.87
C ALA A 399 -10.28 -8.92 -9.80
N ILE A 400 -10.19 -8.68 -11.11
CA ILE A 400 -10.16 -9.73 -12.13
C ILE A 400 -9.18 -9.30 -13.23
N ASN A 401 -8.06 -10.00 -13.32
CA ASN A 401 -7.15 -9.99 -14.45
C ASN A 401 -7.44 -11.21 -15.33
N PHE A 402 -7.44 -11.01 -16.64
CA PHE A 402 -7.83 -11.99 -17.64
C PHE A 402 -7.05 -11.75 -18.94
N PRO A 403 -7.07 -12.68 -19.91
CA PRO A 403 -6.35 -12.50 -21.16
C PRO A 403 -6.72 -11.19 -21.88
N GLY A 404 -5.76 -10.30 -22.01
CA GLY A 404 -5.95 -9.03 -22.70
C GLY A 404 -6.57 -7.90 -21.87
N GLY A 405 -6.78 -8.06 -20.57
CA GLY A 405 -7.24 -6.96 -19.73
C GLY A 405 -7.24 -7.19 -18.22
N TYR A 406 -7.69 -6.14 -17.52
CA TYR A 406 -7.91 -6.16 -16.08
C TYR A 406 -9.07 -5.27 -15.67
N THR A 407 -9.64 -5.54 -14.50
CA THR A 407 -10.58 -4.65 -13.83
C THR A 407 -10.39 -4.68 -12.33
N GLY A 408 -10.67 -3.55 -11.67
CA GLY A 408 -10.66 -3.47 -10.22
C GLY A 408 -10.93 -2.06 -9.73
N ILE A 409 -10.48 -1.77 -8.52
CA ILE A 409 -10.81 -0.57 -7.78
C ILE A 409 -9.56 0.14 -7.26
N GLN A 410 -9.46 1.42 -7.58
CA GLN A 410 -8.45 2.34 -7.07
C GLN A 410 -9.07 3.29 -6.05
N THR A 411 -8.23 4.06 -5.35
CA THR A 411 -8.62 5.00 -4.30
C THR A 411 -9.71 5.99 -4.68
N SER A 412 -9.91 6.28 -5.97
CA SER A 412 -10.88 7.26 -6.47
C SER A 412 -11.66 6.82 -7.71
N GLN A 413 -11.54 5.56 -8.14
CA GLN A 413 -12.20 5.10 -9.36
C GLN A 413 -12.28 3.57 -9.46
N VAL A 414 -13.20 3.08 -10.28
CA VAL A 414 -13.16 1.72 -10.84
C VAL A 414 -12.53 1.79 -12.22
N LEU A 415 -11.74 0.78 -12.56
CA LEU A 415 -11.10 0.64 -13.86
C LEU A 415 -11.51 -0.66 -14.55
N PHE A 416 -11.56 -0.58 -15.87
CA PHE A 416 -11.67 -1.71 -16.78
C PHE A 416 -10.84 -1.39 -18.02
N SER A 417 -9.73 -2.11 -18.20
CA SER A 417 -8.77 -1.85 -19.26
C SER A 417 -8.59 -3.08 -20.14
N LEU A 418 -8.43 -2.84 -21.44
CA LEU A 418 -8.02 -3.83 -22.43
C LEU A 418 -6.79 -3.31 -23.19
N TRP A 419 -5.79 -4.15 -23.41
CA TRP A 419 -4.61 -3.80 -24.20
C TRP A 419 -4.87 -3.84 -25.71
N ASP A 420 -4.02 -3.18 -26.47
CA ASP A 420 -3.93 -3.32 -27.92
C ASP A 420 -3.51 -4.75 -28.30
N VAL A 421 -3.95 -5.19 -29.48
CA VAL A 421 -3.44 -6.41 -30.13
C VAL A 421 -2.75 -5.99 -31.41
N ASN A 422 -1.46 -6.25 -31.53
CA ASN A 422 -0.66 -5.88 -32.72
C ASN A 422 -0.81 -4.39 -33.09
N GLY A 423 -0.87 -3.50 -32.09
CA GLY A 423 -1.06 -2.05 -32.28
C GLY A 423 -2.49 -1.62 -32.61
N VAL A 424 -3.47 -2.53 -32.55
CA VAL A 424 -4.88 -2.22 -32.78
C VAL A 424 -5.63 -2.14 -31.46
N SER A 425 -6.21 -0.99 -31.18
CA SER A 425 -6.93 -0.76 -29.93
C SER A 425 -8.27 -1.48 -29.84
N PRO A 426 -8.69 -1.86 -28.62
CA PRO A 426 -10.05 -2.29 -28.35
C PRO A 426 -11.11 -1.28 -28.83
N VAL A 427 -12.30 -1.77 -29.18
CA VAL A 427 -13.42 -0.90 -29.56
C VAL A 427 -14.41 -0.83 -28.40
N VAL A 428 -14.75 0.38 -27.96
CA VAL A 428 -15.80 0.57 -26.94
C VAL A 428 -17.17 0.41 -27.60
N LEU A 429 -17.90 -0.64 -27.23
CA LEU A 429 -19.23 -0.94 -27.78
C LEU A 429 -20.35 -0.29 -26.98
N ASN A 430 -20.21 -0.27 -25.66
CA ASN A 430 -21.15 0.38 -24.75
C ASN A 430 -20.38 0.96 -23.57
N LYS A 431 -20.61 2.24 -23.26
CA LYS A 431 -19.90 2.92 -22.18
C LYS A 431 -20.51 2.69 -20.81
N GLY A 432 -21.71 2.13 -20.69
CA GLY A 432 -22.38 1.95 -19.39
C GLY A 432 -22.33 3.23 -18.55
N ILE A 433 -21.78 3.11 -17.33
CA ILE A 433 -21.49 4.25 -16.44
C ILE A 433 -20.09 4.85 -16.58
N ALA A 434 -19.24 4.27 -17.44
CA ALA A 434 -17.84 4.63 -17.54
C ALA A 434 -17.55 5.73 -18.58
N THR A 435 -16.45 6.44 -18.36
CA THR A 435 -15.76 7.25 -19.36
C THR A 435 -14.55 6.47 -19.87
N CYS A 436 -14.34 6.42 -21.18
CA CYS A 436 -13.26 5.63 -21.78
C CYS A 436 -12.27 6.51 -22.55
N SER A 437 -10.99 6.16 -22.46
CA SER A 437 -9.88 6.85 -23.13
C SER A 437 -8.76 5.86 -23.45
N ASN A 438 -7.80 6.26 -24.28
CA ASN A 438 -6.59 5.47 -24.48
C ASN A 438 -5.71 5.46 -23.21
N PHE A 439 -4.81 4.49 -23.11
CA PHE A 439 -3.69 4.50 -22.15
C PHE A 439 -2.36 4.15 -22.84
N GLY A 440 -1.25 4.48 -22.16
CA GLY A 440 0.13 4.30 -22.61
C GLY A 440 1.06 4.08 -21.41
N GLY A 441 2.37 3.94 -21.65
CA GLY A 441 3.41 3.82 -20.61
C GLY A 441 3.77 2.39 -20.22
N GLU A 442 2.79 1.49 -20.21
CA GLU A 442 2.92 0.06 -19.85
C GLU A 442 2.38 -0.82 -20.99
N GLY A 443 2.66 -0.41 -22.22
CA GLY A 443 1.90 -0.79 -23.41
C GLY A 443 0.75 0.18 -23.67
N THR A 444 -0.05 -0.11 -24.71
CA THR A 444 -1.15 0.75 -25.17
C THR A 444 -2.47 -0.01 -25.15
N GLY A 445 -3.59 0.71 -25.09
CA GLY A 445 -4.91 0.10 -24.98
C GLY A 445 -6.03 1.12 -24.73
N ILE A 446 -7.22 0.60 -24.41
CA ILE A 446 -8.36 1.40 -23.93
C ILE A 446 -8.59 1.12 -22.45
N LYS A 447 -8.73 2.19 -21.66
CA LYS A 447 -9.22 2.14 -20.30
C LYS A 447 -10.60 2.79 -20.23
N CYS A 448 -11.52 2.15 -19.55
CA CYS A 448 -12.79 2.71 -19.11
C CYS A 448 -12.74 2.89 -17.59
N TYR A 449 -13.14 4.05 -17.11
CA TYR A 449 -13.11 4.40 -15.69
C TYR A 449 -14.43 5.05 -15.26
N ALA A 450 -14.81 4.85 -14.01
CA ALA A 450 -15.91 5.59 -13.39
C ALA A 450 -15.42 6.14 -12.04
N PRO A 451 -15.60 7.45 -11.77
CA PRO A 451 -15.24 8.02 -10.49
C PRO A 451 -16.12 7.42 -9.41
N ILE A 452 -15.50 6.81 -8.42
CA ILE A 452 -16.16 6.33 -7.22
C ILE A 452 -15.25 6.57 -6.02
N THR A 453 -15.81 6.81 -4.85
CA THR A 453 -15.02 6.97 -3.62
C THR A 453 -15.24 5.75 -2.74
N PRO A 454 -14.49 4.66 -2.98
CA PRO A 454 -14.72 3.43 -2.24
C PRO A 454 -14.36 3.58 -0.78
N GLN A 455 -15.09 2.85 0.06
CA GLN A 455 -14.94 2.87 1.51
C GLN A 455 -14.28 1.57 1.98
N VAL A 456 -13.54 1.66 3.08
CA VAL A 456 -13.09 0.44 3.78
C VAL A 456 -14.31 -0.30 4.33
N ASN A 457 -14.22 -1.64 4.42
CA ASN A 457 -15.26 -2.53 4.91
C ASN A 457 -16.56 -2.57 4.08
N VAL A 458 -16.62 -1.88 2.94
CA VAL A 458 -17.70 -2.03 1.95
C VAL A 458 -17.26 -3.04 0.89
N THR A 459 -18.20 -3.89 0.46
CA THR A 459 -17.93 -4.90 -0.58
C THR A 459 -18.33 -4.37 -1.95
N TYR A 460 -17.46 -4.61 -2.93
CA TYR A 460 -17.66 -4.24 -4.32
C TYR A 460 -17.58 -5.50 -5.18
N ARG A 461 -18.62 -5.77 -5.97
CA ARG A 461 -18.70 -6.94 -6.84
C ARG A 461 -18.33 -6.57 -8.27
N PHE A 462 -17.43 -7.36 -8.84
CA PHE A 462 -17.03 -7.32 -10.24
C PHE A 462 -17.56 -8.57 -10.91
N GLU A 463 -18.26 -8.41 -12.03
CA GLU A 463 -18.78 -9.53 -12.84
C GLU A 463 -18.40 -9.31 -14.31
N LEU A 464 -17.56 -10.18 -14.84
CA LEU A 464 -17.09 -10.14 -16.21
C LEU A 464 -17.80 -11.21 -17.03
N GLU A 465 -18.36 -10.83 -18.17
CA GLU A 465 -18.92 -11.72 -19.18
C GLU A 465 -18.08 -11.69 -20.46
N VAL A 466 -17.92 -12.84 -21.10
CA VAL A 466 -17.06 -13.03 -22.28
C VAL A 466 -17.88 -13.65 -23.40
N ALA A 467 -17.95 -12.96 -24.54
CA ALA A 467 -18.67 -13.44 -25.71
C ALA A 467 -17.76 -13.47 -26.95
N PRO A 468 -17.61 -14.62 -27.63
CA PRO A 468 -16.94 -14.66 -28.92
C PRO A 468 -17.79 -13.95 -29.98
N THR A 469 -17.14 -13.31 -30.94
CA THR A 469 -17.81 -12.68 -32.08
C THR A 469 -17.60 -13.50 -33.36
N SER A 470 -18.49 -13.33 -34.35
CA SER A 470 -18.42 -14.07 -35.62
C SER A 470 -17.19 -13.71 -36.47
N ASP A 471 -16.60 -12.54 -36.24
CA ASP A 471 -15.41 -12.03 -36.92
C ASP A 471 -14.09 -12.37 -36.19
N GLY A 472 -14.11 -13.33 -35.26
CA GLY A 472 -12.90 -13.83 -34.60
C GLY A 472 -12.33 -12.90 -33.54
N ARG A 473 -13.17 -12.08 -32.90
CA ARG A 473 -12.84 -11.19 -31.79
C ARG A 473 -13.55 -11.64 -30.51
N THR A 474 -13.36 -10.88 -29.43
CA THR A 474 -13.99 -11.16 -28.14
C THR A 474 -14.60 -9.89 -27.56
N ASP A 475 -15.86 -9.96 -27.16
CA ASP A 475 -16.52 -8.91 -26.40
C ASP A 475 -16.41 -9.23 -24.90
N TYR A 476 -15.86 -8.28 -24.15
CA TYR A 476 -15.82 -8.29 -22.70
C TYR A 476 -16.84 -7.29 -22.17
N THR A 477 -17.77 -7.75 -21.34
CA THR A 477 -18.75 -6.91 -20.65
C THR A 477 -18.52 -6.97 -19.16
N LEU A 478 -18.26 -5.82 -18.55
CA LEU A 478 -18.13 -5.70 -17.10
C LEU A 478 -19.40 -5.14 -16.49
N TYR A 479 -19.86 -5.78 -15.42
CA TYR A 479 -20.82 -5.22 -14.48
C TYR A 479 -20.15 -4.96 -13.13
N PHE A 480 -20.59 -3.89 -12.49
CA PHE A 480 -20.10 -3.44 -11.20
C PHE A 480 -21.28 -3.25 -10.24
N THR A 481 -21.12 -3.69 -8.99
CA THR A 481 -22.10 -3.48 -7.93
C THR A 481 -21.40 -2.99 -6.66
N ASP A 482 -21.77 -1.80 -6.19
CA ASP A 482 -21.52 -1.42 -4.80
C ASP A 482 -22.55 -2.16 -3.92
N MET A 483 -22.08 -3.09 -3.09
CA MET A 483 -22.98 -3.95 -2.31
C MET A 483 -23.71 -3.20 -1.19
N SER A 484 -23.30 -1.97 -0.85
CA SER A 484 -24.07 -1.12 0.06
C SER A 484 -25.35 -0.57 -0.58
N VAL A 485 -25.36 -0.44 -1.91
CA VAL A 485 -26.52 -0.02 -2.70
C VAL A 485 -27.26 -1.21 -3.29
N GLY A 486 -26.53 -2.24 -3.71
CA GLY A 486 -27.06 -3.49 -4.26
C GLY A 486 -27.46 -3.45 -5.74
N THR A 487 -27.32 -2.30 -6.41
CA THR A 487 -27.68 -2.14 -7.83
C THR A 487 -26.57 -2.63 -8.76
N ARG A 488 -26.85 -3.74 -9.46
CA ARG A 488 -25.99 -4.25 -10.52
C ARG A 488 -26.00 -3.32 -11.73
N THR A 489 -24.86 -2.75 -12.06
CA THR A 489 -24.75 -1.70 -13.07
C THR A 489 -23.83 -2.13 -14.21
N LEU A 490 -24.25 -1.91 -15.46
CA LEU A 490 -23.37 -2.10 -16.61
C LEU A 490 -22.24 -1.07 -16.54
N PHE A 491 -21.01 -1.55 -16.38
CA PHE A 491 -19.84 -0.68 -16.33
C PHE A 491 -19.42 -0.26 -17.73
N ALA A 492 -19.05 -1.21 -18.58
CA ALA A 492 -18.81 -0.99 -20.01
C ALA A 492 -18.74 -2.34 -20.75
N THR A 493 -18.90 -2.29 -22.07
CA THR A 493 -18.62 -3.39 -23.00
C THR A 493 -17.54 -2.93 -23.99
N MET A 494 -16.47 -3.69 -24.09
CA MET A 494 -15.37 -3.44 -25.03
C MET A 494 -15.03 -4.69 -25.84
N ARG A 495 -14.72 -4.50 -27.12
CA ARG A 495 -14.29 -5.54 -28.05
C ARG A 495 -12.77 -5.60 -28.11
N TYR A 496 -12.22 -6.70 -27.60
CA TYR A 496 -10.82 -7.07 -27.75
C TYR A 496 -10.55 -7.59 -29.17
N GLN A 497 -9.43 -7.18 -29.76
CA GLN A 497 -9.18 -7.33 -31.20
C GLN A 497 -8.71 -8.73 -31.63
N THR A 498 -8.83 -9.73 -30.75
CA THR A 498 -8.57 -11.14 -31.08
C THR A 498 -9.50 -12.08 -30.30
N SER A 499 -9.65 -13.30 -30.79
CA SER A 499 -10.41 -14.35 -30.13
C SER A 499 -9.63 -14.88 -28.93
N VAL A 500 -10.29 -14.97 -27.79
CA VAL A 500 -9.74 -15.56 -26.57
C VAL A 500 -10.73 -16.54 -25.95
N THR A 501 -10.19 -17.51 -25.22
CA THR A 501 -10.96 -18.43 -24.39
C THR A 501 -10.36 -18.42 -22.99
N PRO A 502 -10.80 -17.51 -22.12
CA PRO A 502 -10.20 -17.33 -20.80
C PRO A 502 -10.26 -18.62 -19.99
N SER A 503 -9.12 -18.96 -19.37
CA SER A 503 -8.98 -20.01 -18.36
C SER A 503 -8.02 -19.49 -17.30
N GLY A 504 -8.29 -19.81 -16.03
CA GLY A 504 -7.68 -19.08 -14.92
C GLY A 504 -8.16 -17.61 -14.84
N ALA A 505 -7.91 -16.99 -13.70
CA ALA A 505 -7.97 -15.54 -13.53
C ALA A 505 -7.03 -15.17 -12.37
N SER A 506 -6.70 -13.90 -12.22
CA SER A 506 -5.94 -13.45 -11.05
C SER A 506 -6.46 -12.13 -10.50
N ALA A 507 -6.01 -11.78 -9.31
CA ALA A 507 -6.10 -10.45 -8.71
C ALA A 507 -4.69 -9.93 -8.44
N PHE A 508 -4.57 -8.63 -8.20
CA PHE A 508 -3.36 -8.08 -7.60
C PHE A 508 -3.67 -6.96 -6.62
N VAL A 509 -2.73 -6.73 -5.70
CA VAL A 509 -2.70 -5.55 -4.84
C VAL A 509 -1.42 -4.80 -5.15
N GLU A 510 -1.57 -3.54 -5.54
CA GLU A 510 -0.46 -2.73 -6.02
C GLU A 510 -0.39 -1.37 -5.32
N ASP A 511 0.85 -0.95 -5.11
CA ASP A 511 1.25 0.43 -4.91
C ASP A 511 1.89 0.96 -6.20
N TRP A 512 1.24 1.88 -6.90
CA TRP A 512 1.77 2.32 -8.19
C TRP A 512 2.79 3.48 -8.06
N SER A 513 2.98 4.09 -6.88
CA SER A 513 3.80 5.31 -6.81
C SER A 513 4.35 5.72 -5.45
N GLU A 514 3.87 5.22 -4.30
CA GLU A 514 4.32 5.71 -2.99
C GLU A 514 5.70 5.15 -2.62
N ALA A 515 6.78 5.89 -2.91
CA ALA A 515 8.12 5.53 -2.47
C ALA A 515 8.45 6.11 -1.08
N LYS A 516 8.91 5.26 -0.16
CA LYS A 516 9.39 5.65 1.18
C LYS A 516 10.76 5.08 1.49
N ALA A 517 11.33 5.48 2.64
CA ALA A 517 12.67 5.08 3.09
C ALA A 517 12.89 3.57 3.26
N SER A 518 11.82 2.77 3.22
CA SER A 518 11.83 1.33 3.00
C SER A 518 10.42 0.85 2.63
N CYS A 519 10.30 -0.35 2.09
CA CYS A 519 9.02 -1.00 1.88
C CYS A 519 8.21 -1.20 3.19
N LEU A 520 8.87 -1.42 4.33
CA LEU A 520 8.21 -1.52 5.64
C LEU A 520 7.60 -0.20 6.11
N ALA A 521 8.09 0.93 5.60
CA ALA A 521 7.56 2.25 5.92
C ALA A 521 6.30 2.60 5.10
N ASN A 522 6.04 1.87 4.01
CA ASN A 522 4.83 2.05 3.21
C ASN A 522 3.59 1.65 4.00
N SER A 523 2.49 2.35 3.74
CA SER A 523 1.22 2.03 4.42
C SER A 523 0.72 0.67 3.96
N ALA A 524 0.09 -0.10 4.86
CA ALA A 524 -0.50 -1.38 4.48
C ALA A 524 -1.67 -1.19 3.52
N ARG A 525 -1.71 -2.03 2.49
CA ARG A 525 -2.76 -2.15 1.47
C ARG A 525 -3.33 -3.54 1.58
N THR A 526 -4.50 -3.64 2.20
CA THR A 526 -5.13 -4.91 2.55
C THR A 526 -6.54 -4.94 2.00
N ALA A 527 -6.92 -6.05 1.39
CA ALA A 527 -8.29 -6.29 0.96
C ALA A 527 -8.66 -7.78 1.11
N TYR A 528 -9.95 -8.03 1.34
CA TYR A 528 -10.51 -9.36 1.20
C TYR A 528 -11.02 -9.58 -0.22
N PHE A 529 -10.80 -10.78 -0.73
CA PHE A 529 -11.33 -11.29 -1.98
C PHE A 529 -12.14 -12.53 -1.65
N HIS A 530 -13.40 -12.56 -2.03
CA HIS A 530 -14.31 -13.64 -1.64
C HIS A 530 -15.42 -13.82 -2.66
N ASN A 531 -16.22 -14.88 -2.48
CA ASN A 531 -17.29 -15.25 -3.40
C ASN A 531 -16.80 -15.30 -4.86
N VAL A 532 -15.55 -15.78 -5.03
CA VAL A 532 -14.86 -15.89 -6.31
C VAL A 532 -15.52 -17.02 -7.09
N LYS A 533 -16.11 -16.73 -8.25
CA LYS A 533 -16.86 -17.71 -9.03
C LYS A 533 -16.50 -17.64 -10.49
N TYR A 534 -16.56 -18.80 -11.14
CA TYR A 534 -16.53 -18.89 -12.60
C TYR A 534 -17.76 -19.65 -13.08
N ARG A 535 -18.22 -19.35 -14.29
CA ARG A 535 -19.16 -20.19 -15.04
C ARG A 535 -18.38 -20.95 -16.08
N ASN A 536 -18.39 -22.27 -15.98
CA ASN A 536 -17.70 -23.14 -16.93
C ASN A 536 -18.34 -23.01 -18.32
N LYS A 537 -17.52 -22.72 -19.33
CA LYS A 537 -18.00 -22.45 -20.70
C LYS A 537 -18.69 -23.64 -21.36
N SER A 538 -18.23 -24.87 -21.11
CA SER A 538 -18.78 -26.07 -21.76
C SER A 538 -20.02 -26.61 -21.06
N THR A 539 -20.09 -26.52 -19.74
CA THR A 539 -21.20 -27.08 -18.94
C THR A 539 -22.24 -26.05 -18.53
N GLY A 540 -21.90 -24.76 -18.55
CA GLY A 540 -22.75 -23.68 -18.07
C GLY A 540 -22.89 -23.61 -16.54
N VAL A 541 -22.21 -24.47 -15.79
CA VAL A 541 -22.27 -24.56 -14.32
C VAL A 541 -21.43 -23.47 -13.68
N THR A 542 -21.98 -22.77 -12.69
CA THR A 542 -21.25 -21.82 -11.85
C THR A 542 -20.64 -22.52 -10.64
N THR A 543 -19.35 -22.31 -10.41
CA THR A 543 -18.59 -22.92 -9.31
C THR A 543 -17.84 -21.85 -8.53
N GLU A 544 -17.86 -21.95 -7.20
CA GLU A 544 -17.04 -21.12 -6.30
C GLU A 544 -15.61 -21.67 -6.22
N ILE A 545 -14.64 -20.77 -6.31
CA ILE A 545 -13.21 -21.07 -6.16
C ILE A 545 -12.83 -20.90 -4.70
N ARG A 546 -12.43 -21.99 -4.05
CA ARG A 546 -12.03 -22.01 -2.63
C ARG A 546 -10.53 -22.19 -2.41
N LYS A 547 -9.75 -22.28 -3.48
CA LYS A 547 -8.29 -22.41 -3.45
C LYS A 547 -7.64 -21.50 -4.49
N GLY A 548 -6.50 -20.95 -4.14
CA GLY A 548 -5.66 -20.19 -5.04
C GLY A 548 -4.24 -20.13 -4.53
N TYR A 549 -3.37 -19.44 -5.24
CA TYR A 549 -2.01 -19.24 -4.79
C TYR A 549 -1.56 -17.81 -5.02
N GLY A 550 -0.91 -17.24 -4.01
CA GLY A 550 -0.25 -15.96 -4.09
C GLY A 550 1.14 -16.11 -4.69
N ASP A 551 1.50 -15.21 -5.58
CA ASP A 551 2.88 -14.95 -5.94
C ASP A 551 3.17 -13.46 -5.73
N ALA A 552 4.42 -13.18 -5.39
CA ALA A 552 4.87 -11.81 -5.22
C ALA A 552 6.10 -11.64 -6.09
N VAL A 553 6.24 -10.43 -6.65
CA VAL A 553 7.47 -10.12 -7.35
C VAL A 553 8.57 -9.90 -6.31
N TYR A 554 9.23 -11.00 -5.96
CA TYR A 554 10.51 -10.99 -5.24
C TYR A 554 11.56 -11.47 -6.24
N ASN A 555 11.79 -10.72 -7.30
CA ASN A 555 12.81 -11.09 -8.28
C ASN A 555 13.75 -9.91 -8.53
N GLN A 556 14.96 -10.26 -8.94
CA GLN A 556 16.06 -9.33 -9.12
C GLN A 556 15.85 -8.33 -10.28
N TRP A 557 14.73 -8.46 -11.01
CA TRP A 557 14.34 -7.60 -12.13
C TRP A 557 13.49 -6.41 -11.70
N HIS A 558 13.00 -6.40 -10.46
CA HIS A 558 12.21 -5.30 -9.93
C HIS A 558 13.01 -4.54 -8.88
N ASN A 559 12.77 -3.24 -8.77
CA ASN A 559 13.29 -2.33 -7.74
C ASN A 559 12.69 -2.59 -6.32
N GLU A 560 12.02 -3.73 -6.16
CA GLU A 560 11.09 -4.12 -5.10
C GLU A 560 11.47 -5.50 -4.52
N ILE A 561 12.66 -5.66 -3.95
CA ILE A 561 13.02 -6.91 -3.26
C ILE A 561 12.53 -6.93 -1.81
N CYS A 562 11.24 -6.71 -1.57
CA CYS A 562 10.66 -6.72 -0.23
C CYS A 562 9.79 -7.94 0.05
N ALA A 563 9.81 -8.45 1.29
CA ALA A 563 8.94 -9.53 1.74
C ALA A 563 7.70 -9.05 2.53
N ASN A 564 7.37 -7.75 2.43
CA ASN A 564 6.26 -7.12 3.14
C ASN A 564 4.89 -7.39 2.50
N TYR A 565 4.61 -8.66 2.27
CA TYR A 565 3.33 -9.14 1.78
C TYR A 565 2.85 -10.37 2.53
N ALA A 566 1.54 -10.60 2.53
CA ALA A 566 0.96 -11.85 2.99
C ALA A 566 -0.26 -12.24 2.16
N PHE A 567 -0.40 -13.56 2.00
CA PHE A 567 -1.59 -14.22 1.45
C PHE A 567 -2.13 -15.16 2.52
N THR A 568 -3.31 -14.87 3.04
CA THR A 568 -3.92 -15.69 4.09
C THR A 568 -5.39 -15.96 3.80
N ALA A 569 -5.98 -16.88 4.55
CA ALA A 569 -7.42 -17.11 4.59
C ALA A 569 -7.94 -16.67 5.96
N GLU A 570 -9.02 -15.89 5.98
CA GLU A 570 -9.66 -15.42 7.20
C GLU A 570 -11.18 -15.35 6.99
N ASN A 571 -11.95 -15.97 7.89
CA ASN A 571 -13.42 -15.95 7.85
C ASN A 571 -14.03 -16.37 6.48
N GLY A 572 -13.43 -17.38 5.83
CA GLY A 572 -13.87 -17.85 4.51
C GLY A 572 -13.57 -16.87 3.36
N LYS A 573 -12.60 -15.95 3.54
CA LYS A 573 -12.17 -14.98 2.53
C LYS A 573 -10.68 -15.07 2.32
N PHE A 574 -10.23 -14.86 1.08
CA PHE A 574 -8.81 -14.64 0.81
C PHE A 574 -8.43 -13.24 1.26
N LYS A 575 -7.39 -13.10 2.07
CA LYS A 575 -6.86 -11.81 2.51
C LYS A 575 -5.52 -11.60 1.82
N LEU A 576 -5.45 -10.54 1.02
CA LEU A 576 -4.23 -10.12 0.35
C LEU A 576 -3.76 -8.83 1.01
N SER A 577 -2.48 -8.78 1.33
CA SER A 577 -1.89 -7.61 1.96
C SER A 577 -0.48 -7.37 1.46
N THR A 578 -0.14 -6.11 1.17
CA THR A 578 1.23 -5.63 0.93
C THR A 578 1.45 -4.31 1.65
N GLY A 579 2.70 -3.92 1.91
CA GLY A 579 2.99 -2.71 2.67
C GLY A 579 2.99 -2.92 4.18
N GLY A 580 3.58 -1.97 4.91
CA GLY A 580 3.71 -2.00 6.36
C GLY A 580 4.56 -3.16 6.86
N GLU A 581 4.25 -3.64 8.06
CA GLU A 581 4.94 -4.76 8.71
C GLU A 581 4.25 -6.11 8.49
N VAL A 582 3.44 -6.21 7.43
CA VAL A 582 2.82 -7.49 7.05
C VAL A 582 3.85 -8.30 6.27
N VAL A 583 4.71 -9.04 6.98
CA VAL A 583 5.83 -9.78 6.37
C VAL A 583 5.51 -11.26 6.27
N GLY A 584 5.53 -11.78 5.03
CA GLY A 584 5.27 -13.17 4.71
C GLY A 584 6.53 -13.92 4.31
N THR A 585 6.37 -15.20 4.00
CA THR A 585 7.48 -16.04 3.53
C THR A 585 8.05 -15.46 2.23
N PRO A 586 9.36 -15.17 2.17
CA PRO A 586 9.96 -14.63 0.97
C PRO A 586 9.95 -15.69 -0.15
N LEU A 587 9.38 -15.31 -1.29
CA LEU A 587 9.27 -16.14 -2.47
C LEU A 587 10.45 -15.96 -3.43
N ASN A 588 10.60 -16.86 -4.39
CA ASN A 588 11.58 -16.80 -5.49
C ASN A 588 13.05 -16.70 -5.05
N LEU A 589 13.36 -17.14 -3.83
CA LEU A 589 14.73 -17.30 -3.34
C LEU A 589 15.38 -18.57 -3.91
N PRO A 590 16.72 -18.66 -3.96
CA PRO A 590 17.42 -19.85 -4.43
C PRO A 590 16.99 -21.14 -3.71
N GLY A 591 16.34 -22.04 -4.46
CA GLY A 591 15.79 -23.30 -3.93
C GLY A 591 14.64 -23.11 -2.93
N GLY A 592 13.99 -21.95 -2.93
CA GLY A 592 12.81 -21.63 -2.11
C GLY A 592 11.49 -21.81 -2.87
N ALA A 593 10.39 -21.52 -2.17
CA ALA A 593 9.06 -21.52 -2.76
C ALA A 593 8.89 -20.37 -3.75
N THR A 594 8.12 -20.58 -4.81
CA THR A 594 7.76 -19.55 -5.80
C THR A 594 6.36 -18.98 -5.59
N SER A 595 5.55 -19.62 -4.74
CA SER A 595 4.18 -19.23 -4.43
C SER A 595 3.74 -19.69 -3.04
N VAL A 596 2.66 -19.10 -2.53
CA VAL A 596 1.97 -19.50 -1.30
C VAL A 596 0.58 -20.01 -1.64
N ASN A 597 0.30 -21.29 -1.40
CA ASN A 597 -1.04 -21.85 -1.55
C ASN A 597 -1.95 -21.41 -0.41
N VAL A 598 -3.17 -20.99 -0.74
CA VAL A 598 -4.19 -20.58 0.23
C VAL A 598 -5.49 -21.34 -0.04
N SER A 599 -6.07 -21.91 1.01
CA SER A 599 -7.32 -22.66 0.99
C SER A 599 -8.33 -22.01 1.93
N LEU A 600 -9.59 -21.93 1.50
CA LEU A 600 -10.75 -21.53 2.33
C LEU A 600 -11.48 -22.74 2.94
N ASP A 601 -11.03 -23.95 2.61
CA ASP A 601 -11.53 -25.22 3.16
C ASP A 601 -10.88 -25.58 4.48
#